data_AF-A0AAV4EUE4-F1
#
_entry.id   AF-A0AAV4EUE4-F1
#
_cell.length_a   1.000
_cell.length_b   1.000
_cell.length_c   1.000
_cell.angle_alpha   90.00
_cell.angle_beta   90.00
_cell.angle_gamma   90.00
#
_symmetry.space_group_name_H-M   'P 1'
#
loop_
_entity.id
_entity.type
_entity.pdbx_description
1 polymer ?
#
loop_
_entity_poly.entity_id
_entity_poly.type
_entity_poly.pdbx_seq_one_letter_code
_entity_poly.pdbx_strand_id
1 'polypeptide(L)'
;MFKSMSSASNTDFASSVMKAETLMADFIAQNNLSLSVADQLPSLIQSMSPDSTVAKAIRCGKSKTTVVIDEMALCTQQSLFERMKSGPFTISADGSNDMGKTKLQ
;
A
#
# COMPACT_ATOMS: atom_id res chain seq x y z
N MET A 1 42.64 -15.94 -1.86
CA MET A 1 41.59 -16.33 -2.82
C MET A 1 40.27 -15.82 -2.25
N PHE A 2 39.75 -14.72 -2.81
CA PHE A 2 38.67 -13.91 -2.25
C PHE A 2 37.31 -14.60 -2.40
N LYS A 3 36.57 -14.74 -1.29
CA LYS A 3 35.14 -15.10 -1.29
C LYS A 3 34.41 -14.21 -0.28
N SER A 4 34.02 -13.00 -0.70
CA SER A 4 32.97 -12.20 -0.03
C SER A 4 32.63 -10.96 -0.88
N MET A 5 31.65 -11.07 -1.79
CA MET A 5 31.00 -9.92 -2.46
C MET A 5 29.66 -10.34 -3.13
N SER A 6 28.87 -11.23 -2.52
CA SER A 6 27.63 -11.75 -3.13
C SER A 6 26.34 -11.38 -2.40
N SER A 7 26.41 -10.71 -1.24
CA SER A 7 25.23 -10.42 -0.41
C SER A 7 24.57 -9.07 -0.69
N ALA A 8 25.32 -8.05 -1.12
CA ALA A 8 24.80 -6.68 -1.29
C ALA A 8 23.88 -6.50 -2.52
N SER A 9 24.16 -7.18 -3.63
CA SER A 9 23.36 -7.03 -4.86
C SER A 9 21.94 -7.58 -4.73
N ASN A 10 21.72 -8.56 -3.85
CA ASN A 10 20.41 -9.20 -3.69
C ASN A 10 19.48 -8.39 -2.78
N THR A 11 20.04 -7.68 -1.79
CA THR A 11 19.25 -6.80 -0.90
C THR A 11 18.71 -5.59 -1.64
N ASP A 12 19.48 -5.03 -2.57
CA ASP A 12 19.07 -3.86 -3.37
C ASP A 12 17.93 -4.20 -4.34
N PHE A 13 17.98 -5.40 -4.93
CA PHE A 13 16.92 -5.91 -5.78
C PHE A 13 15.62 -6.18 -4.99
N ALA A 14 15.72 -6.90 -3.87
CA ALA A 14 14.57 -7.18 -3.01
C ALA A 14 13.92 -5.91 -2.47
N SER A 15 14.74 -4.91 -2.08
CA SER A 15 14.27 -3.58 -1.66
C SER A 15 13.53 -2.85 -2.79
N SER A 16 14.02 -2.95 -4.03
CA SER A 16 13.37 -2.35 -5.20
C SER A 16 12.00 -2.98 -5.50
N VAL A 17 11.87 -4.30 -5.36
CA VAL A 17 10.60 -5.01 -5.51
C VAL A 17 9.63 -4.62 -4.40
N MET A 18 10.09 -4.63 -3.14
CA MET A 18 9.28 -4.21 -2.00
C MET A 18 8.79 -2.77 -2.17
N LYS A 19 9.66 -1.85 -2.59
CA LYS A 19 9.30 -0.45 -2.87
C LYS A 19 8.21 -0.35 -3.94
N ALA A 20 8.31 -1.12 -5.02
CA ALA A 20 7.29 -1.12 -6.08
C ALA A 20 5.93 -1.62 -5.56
N GLU A 21 5.94 -2.66 -4.73
CA GLU A 21 4.72 -3.20 -4.10
C GLU A 21 4.12 -2.21 -3.10
N THR A 22 4.94 -1.51 -2.32
CA THR A 22 4.48 -0.43 -1.42
C THR A 22 3.85 0.73 -2.19
N LEU A 23 4.46 1.17 -3.30
CA LEU A 23 3.90 2.21 -4.15
C LEU A 23 2.55 1.79 -4.76
N MET A 24 2.42 0.51 -5.13
CA MET A 24 1.16 -0.04 -5.62
C MET A 24 0.08 -0.04 -4.52
N ALA A 25 0.44 -0.45 -3.31
CA ALA A 25 -0.47 -0.45 -2.15
C ALA A 25 -0.93 0.96 -1.79
N ASP A 26 -0.01 1.92 -1.81
CA ASP A 26 -0.26 3.34 -1.56
C ASP A 26 -1.20 3.94 -2.61
N PHE A 27 -0.99 3.61 -3.89
CA PHE A 27 -1.88 4.02 -4.98
C PHE A 27 -3.33 3.52 -4.77
N ILE A 28 -3.49 2.26 -4.35
CA ILE A 28 -4.80 1.68 -4.06
C ILE A 28 -5.47 2.41 -2.90
N ALA A 29 -4.74 2.68 -1.82
CA ALA A 29 -5.25 3.36 -0.62
C ALA A 29 -5.65 4.82 -0.92
N GLN A 30 -4.79 5.60 -1.58
CA GLN A 30 -5.04 7.00 -1.88
C GLN A 30 -6.26 7.22 -2.78
N ASN A 31 -6.51 6.31 -3.71
CA ASN A 31 -7.63 6.40 -4.65
C ASN A 31 -8.90 5.69 -4.15
N ASN A 32 -8.90 5.21 -2.89
CA ASN A 32 -10.00 4.43 -2.31
C ASN A 32 -10.46 3.27 -3.23
N LEU A 33 -9.50 2.60 -3.86
CA LEU A 33 -9.78 1.48 -4.75
C LEU A 33 -10.00 0.22 -3.91
N SER A 34 -10.83 -0.70 -4.42
CA SER A 34 -11.00 -2.00 -3.81
C SER A 34 -9.64 -2.72 -3.74
N LEU A 35 -9.31 -3.29 -2.58
CA LEU A 35 -8.14 -4.14 -2.41
C LEU A 35 -8.12 -5.30 -3.42
N SER A 36 -9.28 -5.72 -3.94
CA SER A 36 -9.37 -6.74 -4.98
C SER A 36 -8.57 -6.43 -6.25
N VAL A 37 -8.32 -5.14 -6.54
CA VAL A 37 -7.48 -4.71 -7.66
C VAL A 37 -6.05 -5.25 -7.52
N ALA A 38 -5.58 -5.47 -6.30
CA ALA A 38 -4.23 -5.98 -6.04
C ALA A 38 -3.98 -7.38 -6.60
N ASP A 39 -5.02 -8.20 -6.82
CA ASP A 39 -4.81 -9.53 -7.41
C ASP A 39 -4.51 -9.50 -8.91
N GLN A 40 -4.95 -8.43 -9.62
CA GLN A 40 -4.82 -8.32 -11.07
C GLN A 40 -3.76 -7.30 -11.49
N LEU A 41 -3.46 -6.32 -10.65
CA LEU A 41 -2.53 -5.26 -10.98
C LEU A 41 -1.07 -5.74 -11.22
N PRO A 42 -0.53 -6.75 -10.51
CA PRO A 42 0.80 -7.28 -10.79
C PRO A 42 0.92 -7.88 -12.19
N SER A 43 -0.09 -8.61 -12.66
CA SER A 43 -0.05 -9.22 -14.00
C SER A 43 -0.14 -8.16 -15.10
N LEU A 44 -0.90 -7.09 -14.86
CA LEU A 44 -0.93 -5.92 -15.74
C LEU A 44 0.42 -5.20 -15.78
N ILE A 45 1.05 -4.94 -14.63
CA ILE A 45 2.36 -4.28 -14.59
C ILE A 45 3.43 -5.11 -15.31
N GLN A 46 3.37 -6.45 -15.15
CA GLN A 46 4.27 -7.37 -15.84
C GLN A 46 4.11 -7.36 -17.36
N SER A 47 2.88 -7.20 -17.86
CA SER A 47 2.62 -7.11 -19.30
C SER A 47 2.97 -5.73 -19.87
N MET A 48 2.78 -4.65 -19.09
CA MET A 48 3.14 -3.29 -19.48
C MET A 48 4.65 -3.05 -19.53
N SER A 49 5.43 -3.77 -18.72
CA SER A 49 6.89 -3.60 -18.60
C SER A 49 7.63 -4.94 -18.74
N PRO A 50 7.64 -5.54 -19.94
CA PRO A 50 8.22 -6.87 -20.16
C PRO A 50 9.73 -6.92 -20.00
N ASP A 51 10.44 -5.79 -20.04
CA ASP A 51 11.91 -5.76 -19.93
C ASP A 51 12.39 -5.57 -18.48
N SER A 52 11.50 -5.13 -17.58
CA SER A 52 11.85 -4.83 -16.20
C SER A 52 11.89 -6.10 -15.34
N THR A 53 13.07 -6.41 -14.81
CA THR A 53 13.27 -7.52 -13.86
C THR A 53 12.52 -7.28 -12.54
N VAL A 54 12.43 -6.02 -12.09
CA VAL A 54 11.67 -5.62 -10.91
C VAL A 54 10.18 -5.82 -11.16
N ALA A 55 9.63 -5.37 -12.30
CA ALA A 55 8.22 -5.54 -12.63
C ALA A 55 7.81 -7.02 -12.67
N LYS A 56 8.66 -7.87 -13.28
CA LYS A 56 8.49 -9.34 -13.29
C LYS A 56 8.48 -9.97 -11.90
N ALA A 57 9.21 -9.40 -10.96
CA ALA A 57 9.33 -9.90 -9.60
C ALA A 57 8.23 -9.40 -8.65
N ILE A 58 7.44 -8.39 -9.04
CA ILE A 58 6.30 -7.91 -8.25
C ILE A 58 5.31 -9.05 -8.04
N ARG A 59 5.05 -9.39 -6.77
CA ARG A 59 4.14 -10.45 -6.36
C ARG A 59 3.42 -9.97 -5.09
N CYS A 60 2.40 -9.14 -5.26
CA CYS A 60 1.50 -8.75 -4.18
C CYS A 60 0.05 -9.00 -4.58
N GLY A 61 -0.65 -9.85 -3.83
CA GLY A 61 -2.10 -9.98 -3.91
C GLY A 61 -2.78 -9.21 -2.79
N LYS A 62 -4.09 -9.43 -2.61
CA LYS A 62 -4.88 -8.79 -1.53
C LYS A 62 -4.20 -8.85 -0.17
N SER A 63 -3.86 -10.03 0.33
CA SER A 63 -3.36 -10.20 1.71
C SER A 63 -2.07 -9.42 1.98
N LYS A 64 -1.11 -9.46 1.05
CA LYS A 64 0.15 -8.72 1.18
C LYS A 64 -0.09 -7.21 1.12
N THR A 65 -0.98 -6.79 0.21
CA THR A 65 -1.35 -5.38 0.05
C THR A 65 -2.04 -4.85 1.31
N THR A 66 -2.94 -5.62 1.92
CA THR A 66 -3.59 -5.28 3.20
C THR A 66 -2.55 -5.03 4.28
N VAL A 67 -1.62 -5.98 4.50
CA VAL A 67 -0.58 -5.84 5.53
C VAL A 67 0.28 -4.59 5.28
N VAL A 68 0.66 -4.32 4.03
CA VAL A 68 1.44 -3.13 3.69
C VAL A 68 0.65 -1.84 3.95
N ILE A 69 -0.65 -1.81 3.62
CA ILE A 69 -1.53 -0.67 3.93
C ILE A 69 -1.68 -0.47 5.43
N ASP A 70 -1.85 -1.54 6.20
CA ASP A 70 -1.97 -1.46 7.66
C ASP A 70 -0.70 -0.86 8.29
N GLU A 71 0.48 -1.30 7.86
CA GLU A 71 1.76 -0.73 8.32
C GLU A 71 1.91 0.75 7.93
N MET A 72 1.53 1.12 6.69
CA MET A 72 1.52 2.53 6.27
C MET A 72 0.53 3.37 7.08
N ALA A 73 -0.62 2.80 7.45
CA ALA A 73 -1.62 3.47 8.27
C ALA A 73 -1.09 3.75 9.68
N LEU A 74 -0.34 2.81 10.29
CA LEU A 74 0.32 3.03 11.59
C LEU A 74 1.34 4.19 11.52
N CYS A 75 2.18 4.22 10.49
CA CYS A 75 3.11 5.33 10.28
C CYS A 75 2.38 6.68 10.08
N THR A 76 1.29 6.67 9.32
CA THR A 76 0.47 7.86 9.06
C THR A 76 -0.23 8.35 10.33
N GLN A 77 -0.75 7.43 11.14
CA GLN A 77 -1.38 7.72 12.43
C GLN A 77 -0.39 8.37 13.40
N GLN A 78 0.83 7.84 13.50
CA GLN A 78 1.87 8.43 14.35
C GLN A 78 2.22 9.85 13.87
N SER A 79 2.36 10.03 12.56
CA SER A 79 2.65 11.34 11.95
C SER A 79 1.53 12.35 12.20
N LEU A 80 0.28 11.90 12.08
CA LEU A 80 -0.91 12.69 12.39
C LEU A 80 -0.94 13.11 13.87
N PHE A 81 -0.65 12.17 14.77
CA PHE A 81 -0.59 12.42 16.22
C PHE A 81 0.44 13.49 16.59
N GLU A 82 1.66 13.41 16.05
CA GLU A 82 2.68 14.43 16.30
C GLU A 82 2.28 15.80 15.73
N ARG A 83 1.58 15.84 14.59
CA ARG A 83 1.04 17.09 14.04
C ARG A 83 -0.06 17.69 14.91
N MET A 84 -0.93 16.85 15.48
CA MET A 84 -1.98 17.29 16.41
C MET A 84 -1.43 17.78 17.76
N LYS A 85 -0.28 17.27 18.20
CA LYS A 85 0.40 17.76 19.43
C LYS A 85 1.04 19.12 19.28
N SER A 86 1.53 19.44 18.08
CA SER A 86 2.34 20.64 17.82
C SER A 86 1.53 21.88 17.45
N GLY A 87 0.25 21.73 17.11
CA GLY A 87 -0.59 22.85 16.70
C GLY A 87 -2.08 22.63 16.96
N PRO A 88 -2.89 23.70 16.87
CA PRO A 88 -4.33 23.59 16.99
C PRO A 88 -4.90 22.71 15.86
N PHE A 89 -5.90 21.91 16.20
CA PHE A 89 -6.62 21.06 15.25
C PHE A 89 -8.12 21.14 15.52
N THR A 90 -8.93 20.71 14.55
CA THR A 90 -10.39 20.65 14.66
C THR A 90 -10.86 19.24 14.32
N ILE A 91 -11.84 18.75 15.08
CA ILE A 91 -12.52 17.48 14.83
C ILE A 91 -13.90 17.81 14.29
N SER A 92 -14.25 17.26 13.14
CA SER A 92 -15.61 17.31 12.59
C SER A 92 -16.21 15.92 12.69
N ALA A 93 -17.39 15.80 13.30
CA ALA A 93 -18.14 14.56 13.39
C ALA A 93 -19.37 14.69 12.51
N ASP A 94 -19.51 13.78 11.54
CA ASP A 94 -20.71 13.65 10.70
C ASP A 94 -21.53 12.45 11.16
N GLY A 95 -22.85 12.63 11.23
CA GLY A 95 -23.79 11.61 11.67
C GLY A 95 -24.54 11.03 10.48
N SER A 96 -24.09 9.89 9.96
CA SER A 96 -24.86 9.15 8.95
C SER A 96 -25.95 8.30 9.61
N ASN A 97 -27.20 8.44 9.17
CA ASN A 97 -28.28 7.53 9.57
C ASN A 97 -28.56 6.56 8.40
N ASP A 98 -28.12 5.31 8.52
CA ASP A 98 -28.43 4.26 7.54
C ASP A 98 -29.85 3.71 7.81
N MET A 99 -30.84 4.33 7.17
CA MET A 99 -32.21 3.82 7.17
C MET A 99 -32.36 2.77 6.05
N GLY A 100 -31.73 1.61 6.24
CA GLY A 100 -31.84 0.49 5.32
C GLY A 100 -33.31 0.15 5.04
N LYS A 101 -33.82 0.52 3.84
CA LYS A 101 -35.10 0.16 3.21
C LYS A 101 -36.40 0.15 4.06
N THR A 102 -36.42 0.60 5.31
CA THR A 102 -37.65 0.72 6.09
C THR A 102 -38.28 2.08 5.80
N LYS A 103 -38.96 2.20 4.66
CA LYS A 103 -39.98 3.23 4.48
C LYS A 103 -41.10 2.89 5.47
N LEU A 104 -41.29 3.74 6.47
CA LEU A 104 -42.46 3.71 7.35
C LEU A 104 -43.70 3.83 6.45
N GLN A 105 -44.47 2.74 6.37
CA GLN A 105 -45.84 2.75 5.86
C GLN A 105 -46.78 3.29 6.94
#